data_AF-A0A7X9H6F7-F1
#
_entry.id   AF-A0A7X9H6F7-F1
#
_cell.length_a   1.000
_cell.length_b   1.000
_cell.length_c   1.000
_cell.angle_alpha   90.00
_cell.angle_beta   90.00
_cell.angle_gamma   90.00
#
_symmetry.space_group_name_H-M   'P 1'
#
loop_
_entity.id
_entity.type
_entity.pdbx_description
1 polymer ?
#
loop_
_entity_poly.entity_id
_entity_poly.type
_entity_poly.pdbx_seq_one_letter_code
_entity_poly.pdbx_strand_id
1 'polypeptide(L)'
;MLLLGVREQNGWLASTFNLTYPASWEMICKAVSRAYEYFGETEILVDDMKVEVGSKDDILNCAEAGSMTIRGMSKIIKVPLMITFFNQLKTVNVAVACMTEEFKEADYQKFNMSLGEFMDSIELSMYVK
;
A
#
# COMPACT_ATOMS: atom_id res chain seq x y z
N MET A 1 -9.21 4.86 5.46
CA MET A 1 -8.93 5.51 4.18
C MET A 1 -10.18 5.55 3.33
N LEU A 2 -10.34 6.55 2.47
CA LEU A 2 -11.45 6.63 1.52
C LEU A 2 -11.00 6.19 0.13
N LEU A 3 -11.59 5.14 -0.44
CA LEU A 3 -11.40 4.80 -1.86
C LEU A 3 -12.03 5.88 -2.74
N LEU A 4 -11.24 6.47 -3.65
CA LEU A 4 -11.72 7.49 -4.59
C LEU A 4 -12.16 6.90 -5.93
N GLY A 5 -11.60 5.75 -6.29
CA GLY A 5 -11.92 5.07 -7.54
C GLY A 5 -10.97 3.92 -7.82
N VAL A 6 -11.42 3.02 -8.69
CA VAL A 6 -10.66 1.88 -9.19
C VAL A 6 -10.89 1.76 -10.70
N ARG A 7 -9.86 1.39 -11.44
CA ARG A 7 -9.92 1.13 -12.89
C ARG A 7 -9.01 -0.03 -13.25
N GLU A 8 -9.38 -0.79 -14.27
CA GLU A 8 -8.51 -1.80 -14.86
C GLU A 8 -7.49 -1.11 -15.78
N GLN A 9 -6.23 -1.55 -15.69
CA GLN A 9 -5.14 -1.08 -16.53
C GLN A 9 -4.09 -2.19 -16.69
N ASN A 10 -4.03 -2.78 -17.88
CA ASN A 10 -3.01 -3.75 -18.29
C ASN A 10 -2.91 -4.99 -17.37
N GLY A 11 -4.04 -5.54 -16.95
CA GLY A 11 -4.11 -6.70 -16.04
C GLY A 11 -3.96 -6.36 -14.56
N TRP A 12 -4.08 -5.08 -14.21
CA TRP A 12 -4.06 -4.59 -12.83
C TRP A 12 -5.28 -3.72 -12.54
N LEU A 13 -5.84 -3.85 -11.35
CA LEU A 13 -6.76 -2.87 -10.79
C LEU A 13 -5.95 -1.77 -10.11
N ALA A 14 -5.85 -0.63 -10.77
CA ALA A 14 -5.26 0.59 -10.23
C ALA A 14 -6.31 1.42 -9.52
N SER A 15 -6.01 1.84 -8.30
CA SER A 15 -6.92 2.59 -7.43
C SER A 15 -6.19 3.68 -6.67
N THR A 16 -6.96 4.68 -6.23
CA THR A 16 -6.46 5.76 -5.38
C THR A 16 -7.30 5.83 -4.12
N PHE A 17 -6.62 5.82 -2.98
CA PHE A 17 -7.17 6.07 -1.66
C PHE A 17 -6.75 7.45 -1.14
N ASN A 18 -7.59 8.05 -0.32
CA ASN A 18 -7.25 9.20 0.49
C ASN A 18 -7.11 8.80 1.96
N LEU A 19 -5.99 9.19 2.55
CA LEU A 19 -5.78 9.24 3.99
C LEU A 19 -6.67 10.31 4.62
N THR A 20 -6.97 10.13 5.90
CA THR A 20 -7.70 11.11 6.71
C THR A 20 -6.89 12.41 6.82
N TYR A 21 -5.61 12.28 7.13
CA TYR A 21 -4.64 13.38 7.26
C TYR A 21 -3.46 13.20 6.32
N PRO A 22 -2.74 14.27 5.93
CA PRO A 22 -1.50 14.12 5.18
C PRO A 22 -0.49 13.29 5.98
N ALA A 23 0.19 12.33 5.34
CA ALA A 23 1.17 11.50 6.02
C ALA A 23 2.55 12.17 6.02
N SER A 24 3.18 12.24 7.19
CA SER A 24 4.62 12.53 7.28
C SER A 24 5.45 11.31 6.88
N TRP A 25 6.74 11.51 6.64
CA TRP A 25 7.65 10.40 6.37
C TRP A 25 7.65 9.34 7.49
N GLU A 26 7.69 9.77 8.76
CA GLU A 26 7.63 8.85 9.90
C GLU A 26 6.36 7.99 9.89
N MET A 27 5.21 8.58 9.56
CA MET A 27 3.94 7.87 9.44
C MET A 27 3.98 6.84 8.31
N ILE A 28 4.58 7.20 7.16
CA ILE A 28 4.76 6.29 6.04
C ILE A 28 5.65 5.11 6.44
N CYS A 29 6.78 5.35 7.09
CA CYS A 29 7.66 4.29 7.58
C CYS A 29 6.93 3.33 8.53
N LYS A 30 6.12 3.86 9.46
CA LYS A 30 5.28 3.05 10.37
C LYS A 30 4.27 2.20 9.60
N ALA A 31 3.56 2.80 8.66
CA ALA A 31 2.59 2.10 7.81
C ALA A 31 3.24 0.98 7.01
N VAL A 32 4.36 1.26 6.35
CA VAL A 32 5.05 0.29 5.50
C VAL A 32 5.71 -0.81 6.33
N SER A 33 6.30 -0.46 7.48
CA SER A 33 6.83 -1.43 8.45
C SER A 33 5.75 -2.39 8.95
N ARG A 34 4.56 -1.87 9.26
CA ARG A 34 3.42 -2.72 9.65
C ARG A 34 2.92 -3.58 8.48
N ALA A 35 2.78 -2.98 7.30
CA ALA A 35 2.33 -3.66 6.09
C ALA A 35 3.26 -4.82 5.71
N TYR A 36 4.58 -4.67 5.93
CA TYR A 36 5.60 -5.68 5.62
C TYR A 36 5.27 -7.08 6.14
N GLU A 37 4.64 -7.19 7.31
CA GLU A 37 4.24 -8.48 7.90
C GLU A 37 3.22 -9.25 7.02
N TYR A 38 2.41 -8.51 6.26
CA TYR A 38 1.35 -9.04 5.41
C TYR A 38 1.80 -9.31 3.96
N PHE A 39 3.07 -9.09 3.63
CA PHE A 39 3.63 -9.37 2.30
C PHE A 39 4.62 -10.54 2.35
N GLY A 40 4.64 -11.32 1.28
CA GLY A 40 5.69 -12.28 0.93
C GLY A 40 6.40 -11.82 -0.34
N GLU A 41 7.66 -12.25 -0.52
CA GLU A 41 8.52 -11.81 -1.64
C GLU A 41 8.55 -10.28 -1.75
N THR A 42 8.64 -9.62 -0.60
CA THR A 42 8.44 -8.18 -0.46
C THR A 42 9.62 -7.40 -1.02
N GLU A 43 9.32 -6.33 -1.76
CA GLU A 43 10.27 -5.31 -2.16
C GLU A 43 9.80 -3.95 -1.68
N ILE A 44 10.74 -3.15 -1.16
CA ILE A 44 10.53 -1.76 -0.79
C ILE A 44 11.25 -0.87 -1.79
N LEU A 45 10.56 0.16 -2.26
CA LEU A 45 11.12 1.19 -3.13
C LEU A 45 10.95 2.55 -2.46
N VAL A 46 11.97 3.38 -2.56
CA VAL A 46 11.99 4.77 -2.11
C VAL A 46 12.29 5.62 -3.33
N ASP A 47 11.37 6.53 -3.69
CA ASP A 47 11.44 7.29 -4.96
C ASP A 47 11.73 6.39 -6.18
N ASP A 48 10.98 5.30 -6.30
CA ASP A 48 11.10 4.26 -7.35
C ASP A 48 12.45 3.50 -7.38
N MET A 49 13.33 3.74 -6.41
CA MET A 49 14.60 3.02 -6.24
C MET A 49 14.46 1.91 -5.21
N LYS A 50 14.79 0.67 -5.59
CA LYS A 50 14.79 -0.47 -4.65
C LYS A 50 15.79 -0.22 -3.52
N VAL A 51 15.34 -0.43 -2.28
CA VAL A 51 16.18 -0.38 -1.08
C VAL A 51 16.32 -1.76 -0.47
N GLU A 52 17.51 -2.05 0.06
CA GLU A 52 17.78 -3.30 0.76
C GLU A 52 17.20 -3.23 2.19
N VAL A 53 16.30 -4.15 2.50
CA VAL A 53 15.58 -4.22 3.77
C VAL A 53 15.66 -5.66 4.26
N GLY A 54 16.34 -5.88 5.39
CA GLY A 54 16.45 -7.20 6.01
C GLY A 54 15.28 -7.50 6.96
N SER A 55 14.70 -6.47 7.54
CA SER A 55 13.60 -6.56 8.50
C SER A 55 12.65 -5.37 8.42
N LYS A 56 11.46 -5.50 9.01
CA LYS A 56 10.50 -4.39 9.11
C LYS A 56 11.05 -3.18 9.89
N ASP A 57 12.05 -3.39 10.76
CA ASP A 57 12.64 -2.34 11.59
C ASP A 57 13.61 -1.48 10.78
N ASP A 58 14.20 -2.01 9.70
CA ASP A 58 15.05 -1.23 8.80
C ASP A 58 14.25 -0.14 8.09
N ILE A 59 12.97 -0.42 7.80
CA ILE A 59 12.03 0.51 7.16
C ILE A 59 11.78 1.75 8.04
N LEU A 60 11.78 1.57 9.37
CA LEU A 60 11.60 2.68 10.32
C LEU A 60 12.76 3.68 10.28
N ASN A 61 13.92 3.26 9.80
CA ASN A 61 15.14 4.05 9.73
C ASN A 61 15.44 4.59 8.33
N CYS A 62 14.52 4.43 7.36
CA CYS A 62 14.71 5.00 6.03
C CYS A 62 14.82 6.53 6.11
N ALA A 63 15.80 7.09 5.40
CA ALA A 63 15.94 8.54 5.24
C ALA A 63 14.73 9.13 4.51
N GLU A 64 14.37 10.37 4.85
CA GLU A 64 13.21 11.05 4.27
C GLU A 64 13.32 11.19 2.74
N ALA A 65 12.22 10.91 2.05
CA ALA A 65 12.10 10.94 0.59
C ALA A 65 10.70 11.40 0.13
N GLY A 66 10.46 11.41 -1.19
CA GLY A 66 9.19 11.82 -1.79
C GLY A 66 8.09 10.77 -1.71
N SER A 67 8.42 9.49 -1.90
CA SER A 67 7.48 8.39 -1.87
C SER A 67 8.10 7.10 -1.33
N MET A 68 7.24 6.21 -0.86
CA MET A 68 7.62 4.84 -0.50
C MET A 68 6.59 3.86 -1.05
N THR A 69 7.08 2.81 -1.70
CA THR A 69 6.27 1.73 -2.23
C THR A 69 6.63 0.41 -1.54
N ILE A 70 5.61 -0.30 -1.09
CA ILE A 70 5.72 -1.73 -0.76
C ILE A 70 5.03 -2.53 -1.85
N ARG A 71 5.71 -3.55 -2.37
CA ARG A 71 5.15 -4.49 -3.35
C ARG A 71 5.54 -5.92 -3.04
N GLY A 72 4.71 -6.86 -3.48
CA GLY A 72 4.95 -8.28 -3.31
C GLY A 72 3.64 -9.06 -3.32
N MET A 73 3.71 -10.33 -2.92
CA MET A 73 2.54 -11.18 -2.79
C MET A 73 1.83 -10.90 -1.46
N SER A 74 0.58 -10.42 -1.51
CA SER A 74 -0.20 -10.22 -0.28
C SER A 74 -0.57 -11.56 0.34
N LYS A 75 -0.30 -11.73 1.64
CA LYS A 75 -0.69 -12.93 2.42
C LYS A 75 -2.18 -12.97 2.73
N ILE A 76 -2.86 -11.81 2.70
CA ILE A 76 -4.28 -11.67 3.05
C ILE A 76 -5.13 -12.02 1.84
N ILE A 77 -4.95 -11.27 0.75
CA ILE A 77 -5.75 -11.42 -0.48
C ILE A 77 -5.15 -12.38 -1.50
N LYS A 78 -3.93 -12.90 -1.24
CA LYS A 78 -3.26 -13.93 -2.06
C LYS A 78 -3.10 -13.55 -3.53
N VAL A 79 -2.82 -12.28 -3.80
CA VAL A 79 -2.47 -11.74 -5.12
C VAL A 79 -1.33 -10.73 -5.01
N PRO A 80 -0.58 -10.49 -6.09
CA PRO A 80 0.37 -9.38 -6.15
C PRO A 80 -0.30 -8.05 -5.86
N LEU A 81 0.31 -7.30 -4.94
CA LEU A 81 -0.18 -6.02 -4.45
C LEU A 81 0.96 -5.01 -4.45
N MET A 82 0.65 -3.76 -4.75
CA MET A 82 1.56 -2.63 -4.64
C MET A 82 0.83 -1.48 -3.96
N ILE A 83 1.46 -0.87 -2.97
CA ILE A 83 0.93 0.30 -2.25
C ILE A 83 2.01 1.37 -2.24
N THR A 84 1.71 2.54 -2.80
CA THR A 84 2.59 3.70 -2.84
C THR A 84 2.02 4.83 -2.01
N PHE A 85 2.81 5.27 -1.02
CA PHE A 85 2.56 6.43 -0.19
C PHE A 85 3.37 7.61 -0.69
N PHE A 86 2.82 8.83 -0.55
CA PHE A 86 3.51 10.06 -0.93
C PHE A 86 3.67 10.96 0.29
N ASN A 87 4.91 11.39 0.55
CA ASN A 87 5.24 12.24 1.69
C ASN A 87 4.52 13.58 1.60
N GLN A 88 3.97 14.04 2.73
CA GLN A 88 3.19 15.28 2.89
C GLN A 88 1.86 15.32 2.11
N LEU A 89 1.44 14.21 1.49
CA LEU A 89 0.17 14.11 0.76
C LEU A 89 -0.80 13.18 1.48
N LYS A 90 -2.08 13.27 1.08
CA LYS A 90 -3.14 12.34 1.50
C LYS A 90 -3.30 11.15 0.57
N THR A 91 -2.74 11.25 -0.63
CA THR A 91 -2.94 10.27 -1.69
C THR A 91 -2.16 8.99 -1.40
N VAL A 92 -2.80 7.85 -1.62
CA VAL A 92 -2.17 6.54 -1.62
C VAL A 92 -2.62 5.81 -2.87
N ASN A 93 -1.68 5.35 -3.68
CA ASN A 93 -1.99 4.57 -4.87
C ASN A 93 -1.85 3.08 -4.56
N VAL A 94 -2.83 2.30 -5.00
CA VAL A 94 -2.86 0.85 -4.79
C VAL A 94 -3.09 0.17 -6.12
N ALA A 95 -2.25 -0.81 -6.45
CA ALA A 95 -2.39 -1.65 -7.63
C ALA A 95 -2.48 -3.13 -7.21
N VAL A 96 -3.51 -3.82 -7.69
CA VAL A 96 -3.80 -5.23 -7.40
C VAL A 96 -3.81 -6.00 -8.72
N ALA A 97 -3.14 -7.14 -8.81
CA ALA A 97 -3.18 -7.93 -10.05
C ALA A 97 -4.54 -8.60 -10.26
N CYS A 98 -5.04 -8.61 -11.49
CA CYS A 98 -6.31 -9.22 -11.89
C CYS A 98 -6.19 -10.75 -12.00
N MET A 99 -5.83 -11.44 -10.91
CA MET A 99 -5.56 -12.88 -10.92
C MET A 99 -6.70 -13.74 -10.36
N THR A 100 -7.62 -13.15 -9.59
CA THR A 100 -8.76 -13.85 -9.00
C THR A 100 -10.07 -13.26 -9.53
N GLU A 101 -11.16 -14.04 -9.46
CA GLU A 101 -12.49 -13.56 -9.86
C GLU A 101 -12.94 -12.31 -9.07
N GLU A 102 -12.46 -12.16 -7.84
CA GLU A 102 -12.72 -10.99 -6.99
C GLU A 102 -12.09 -9.69 -7.52
N PHE A 103 -10.92 -9.79 -8.15
CA PHE A 103 -10.17 -8.64 -8.71
C PHE A 103 -10.14 -8.63 -10.24
N LYS A 104 -11.06 -9.34 -10.89
CA LYS A 104 -11.08 -9.47 -12.35
C LYS A 104 -11.57 -8.22 -13.06
N GLU A 105 -12.50 -7.52 -12.44
CA GLU A 105 -13.16 -6.34 -12.99
C GLU A 105 -13.05 -5.18 -12.00
N ALA A 106 -13.02 -3.96 -12.52
CA ALA A 106 -12.98 -2.74 -11.72
C ALA A 106 -14.35 -2.42 -11.10
N ASP A 107 -14.77 -3.23 -10.13
CA ASP A 107 -15.99 -3.03 -9.36
C ASP A 107 -15.67 -2.31 -8.05
N TYR A 108 -16.14 -1.07 -7.91
CA TYR A 108 -15.86 -0.25 -6.73
C TYR A 108 -16.31 -0.91 -5.43
N GLN A 109 -17.52 -1.50 -5.40
CA GLN A 109 -18.09 -2.03 -4.17
C GLN A 109 -17.33 -3.27 -3.72
N LYS A 110 -17.14 -4.23 -4.62
CA LYS A 110 -16.39 -5.46 -4.31
C LYS A 110 -14.98 -5.12 -3.90
N PHE A 111 -14.28 -4.30 -4.69
CA PHE A 111 -12.91 -3.90 -4.39
C PHE A 111 -12.80 -3.23 -3.01
N ASN A 112 -13.71 -2.30 -2.68
CA ASN A 112 -13.69 -1.64 -1.38
C ASN A 112 -14.02 -2.58 -0.23
N MET A 113 -14.92 -3.55 -0.42
CA MET A 113 -15.21 -4.57 0.60
C MET A 113 -14.02 -5.49 0.86
N SER A 114 -13.24 -5.82 -0.18
CA SER A 114 -12.09 -6.74 -0.08
C SER A 114 -10.85 -6.08 0.51
N LEU A 115 -10.59 -4.82 0.15
CA LEU A 115 -9.34 -4.12 0.52
C LEU A 115 -9.52 -3.04 1.58
N GLY A 116 -10.73 -2.53 1.79
CA GLY A 116 -10.99 -1.39 2.67
C GLY A 116 -10.47 -1.61 4.08
N GLU A 117 -10.82 -2.73 4.71
CA GLU A 117 -10.37 -3.07 6.07
C GLU A 117 -8.84 -3.17 6.18
N PHE A 118 -8.20 -3.70 5.14
CA PHE A 118 -6.74 -3.79 5.09
C PHE A 118 -6.08 -2.41 5.00
N MET A 119 -6.59 -1.54 4.13
CA MET A 119 -6.11 -0.17 3.99
C MET A 119 -6.35 0.64 5.27
N ASP A 120 -7.50 0.46 5.93
CA ASP A 120 -7.81 1.10 7.21
C ASP A 120 -6.85 0.65 8.32
N SER A 121 -6.52 -0.64 8.38
CA SER A 121 -5.53 -1.18 9.31
C SER A 121 -4.14 -0.57 9.10
N ILE A 122 -3.72 -0.39 7.84
CA ILE A 122 -2.46 0.28 7.53
C ILE A 122 -2.49 1.75 7.95
N GLU A 123 -3.57 2.48 7.68
CA GLU A 123 -3.71 3.87 8.13
C GLU A 123 -3.63 3.99 9.65
N LEU A 124 -4.31 3.11 10.39
CA LEU A 124 -4.28 3.13 11.86
C LEU A 124 -2.86 2.95 12.40
N SER A 125 -2.03 2.13 11.75
CA SER A 125 -0.64 1.90 12.17
C SER A 125 0.25 3.14 12.10
N MET A 126 -0.11 4.14 11.27
CA MET A 126 0.59 5.42 11.20
C MET A 126 0.57 6.20 12.52
N TYR A 127 -0.45 5.95 13.35
CA TYR A 127 -0.70 6.70 14.59
C TYR A 127 -0.38 5.91 15.86
N VAL A 128 0.08 4.67 15.71
CA VAL A 128 0.52 3.87 16.86
C VAL A 128 1.77 4.52 17.45
N LYS A 129 1.75 4.69 18.78
CA LYS A 129 2.84 5.28 19.57
C LYS A 129 3.92 4.24 19.88
#